data_AF-A0A919LGV8-F1
#
_entry.id   AF-A0A919LGV8-F1
#
_cell.length_a   1.000
_cell.length_b   1.000
_cell.length_c   1.000
_cell.angle_alpha   90.00
_cell.angle_beta   90.00
_cell.angle_gamma   90.00
#
_symmetry.space_group_name_H-M   'P 1'
#
loop_
_entity.id
_entity.type
_entity.pdbx_description
1 polymer ?
#
loop_
_entity_poly.entity_id
_entity_poly.type
_entity_poly.pdbx_seq_one_letter_code
_entity_poly.pdbx_strand_id
1 'polypeptide(L)'
;MRAYIVELERHDWASLRCGCGDSGAHIPSSFTALLEARTQAETIGYTLDGHLERNAMLFQVAPYATPVILAALAEDLPPFTRSHLLNILWYLVTGESHETEVEAGFPGLEMECRSAVAEGIWLIYKEAASGDGETALDILEFTDSDSVRFEHFRSTISRRFKGKA
;
A
#
# COMPACT_ATOMS: atom_id res chain seq x y z
N MET A 1 7.14 -15.74 13.48
CA MET A 1 7.14 -14.27 13.60
C MET A 1 6.85 -13.72 12.23
N ARG A 2 5.80 -12.90 12.10
CA ARG A 2 5.34 -12.33 10.81
C ARG A 2 6.00 -10.98 10.60
N ALA A 3 6.47 -10.68 9.39
CA ALA A 3 7.34 -9.53 9.14
C ALA A 3 6.58 -8.20 9.36
N TYR A 4 5.31 -8.16 8.95
CA TYR A 4 4.47 -6.97 9.14
C TYR A 4 4.22 -6.65 10.62
N ILE A 5 4.22 -7.66 11.52
CA ILE A 5 4.05 -7.42 12.97
C ILE A 5 5.27 -6.68 13.51
N VAL A 6 6.47 -7.12 13.12
CA VAL A 6 7.72 -6.47 13.53
C VAL A 6 7.78 -5.03 13.01
N GLU A 7 7.34 -4.79 11.78
CA GLU A 7 7.29 -3.43 11.23
C GLU A 7 6.21 -2.57 11.91
N LEU A 8 5.06 -3.14 12.30
CA LEU A 8 4.06 -2.43 13.10
C LEU A 8 4.60 -2.01 14.48
N GLU A 9 5.34 -2.89 15.15
CA GLU A 9 5.90 -2.64 16.49
C GLU A 9 7.01 -1.58 16.50
N ARG A 10 7.58 -1.26 15.34
CA ARG A 10 8.72 -0.33 15.20
C ARG A 10 8.33 1.13 15.41
N HIS A 11 7.08 1.51 15.14
CA HIS A 11 6.66 2.91 15.01
C HIS A 11 5.83 3.38 16.20
N ASP A 12 6.02 4.63 16.62
CA ASP A 12 5.15 5.31 17.59
C ASP A 12 3.90 5.85 16.88
N TRP A 13 2.95 4.95 16.60
CA TRP A 13 1.72 5.29 15.89
C TRP A 13 0.85 6.33 16.61
N ALA A 14 0.94 6.42 17.93
CA ALA A 14 0.16 7.39 18.71
C ALA A 14 0.63 8.84 18.48
N SER A 15 1.88 9.03 18.04
CA SER A 15 2.41 10.33 17.66
C SER A 15 2.00 10.79 16.26
N LEU A 16 1.46 9.87 15.43
CA LEU A 16 1.14 10.14 14.03
C LEU A 16 -0.31 10.60 13.85
N ARG A 17 -0.53 11.52 12.91
CA ARG A 17 -1.84 12.02 12.52
C ARG A 17 -2.56 11.02 11.61
N CYS A 18 -3.83 10.74 11.91
CA CYS A 18 -4.66 9.82 11.14
C CYS A 18 -5.80 10.55 10.42
N GLY A 19 -6.17 10.06 9.24
CA GLY A 19 -7.29 10.59 8.46
C GLY A 19 -8.63 10.57 9.18
N CYS A 20 -8.81 9.73 10.20
CA CYS A 20 -10.03 9.71 11.00
C CYS A 20 -10.19 10.92 11.94
N GLY A 21 -9.14 11.73 12.12
CA GLY A 21 -9.12 12.88 13.01
C GLY A 21 -8.53 12.60 14.39
N ASP A 22 -8.31 11.33 14.73
CA ASP A 22 -7.59 10.89 15.94
C ASP A 22 -6.10 10.63 15.64
N SER A 23 -5.35 10.17 16.64
CA SER A 23 -3.99 9.64 16.45
C SER A 23 -4.00 8.32 15.67
N GLY A 24 -2.87 7.92 15.11
CA GLY A 24 -2.68 6.62 14.46
C GLY A 24 -2.62 5.40 15.39
N ALA A 25 -2.83 5.55 16.71
CA ALA A 25 -2.65 4.49 17.71
C ALA A 25 -3.43 3.19 17.41
N HIS A 26 -4.56 3.27 16.70
CA HIS A 26 -5.39 2.11 16.33
C HIS A 26 -4.93 1.40 15.05
N ILE A 27 -4.04 2.00 14.24
CA ILE A 27 -3.60 1.45 12.94
C ILE A 27 -3.06 0.02 13.06
N PRO A 28 -2.20 -0.32 14.05
CA PRO A 28 -1.74 -1.71 14.21
C PRO A 28 -2.87 -2.71 14.44
N SER A 29 -3.91 -2.31 15.16
CA SER A 29 -5.08 -3.18 15.41
C SER A 29 -5.89 -3.38 14.13
N SER A 30 -6.08 -2.33 13.32
CA SER A 30 -6.74 -2.44 12.01
C SER A 30 -5.97 -3.35 11.06
N PHE A 31 -4.64 -3.21 10.97
CA PHE A 31 -3.80 -4.12 10.17
C PHE A 31 -3.90 -5.56 10.64
N THR A 32 -3.80 -5.78 11.96
CA THR A 32 -3.86 -7.14 12.52
C THR A 32 -5.19 -7.81 12.19
N ALA A 33 -6.31 -7.10 12.38
CA ALA A 33 -7.64 -7.61 12.05
C ALA A 33 -7.77 -7.92 10.54
N LEU A 34 -7.31 -7.04 9.66
CA LEU A 34 -7.33 -7.24 8.21
C LEU A 34 -6.49 -8.44 7.75
N LEU A 35 -5.31 -8.62 8.34
CA LEU A 35 -4.34 -9.66 7.95
C LEU A 35 -4.63 -11.03 8.59
N GLU A 36 -5.38 -11.06 9.68
CA GLU A 36 -5.82 -12.30 10.32
C GLU A 36 -7.19 -12.77 9.85
N ALA A 37 -7.98 -11.90 9.21
CA ALA A 37 -9.26 -12.23 8.61
C ALA A 37 -9.12 -13.33 7.55
N ARG A 38 -9.98 -14.35 7.67
CA ARG A 38 -10.11 -15.46 6.73
C ARG A 38 -11.27 -15.25 5.77
N THR A 39 -12.20 -14.37 6.12
CA THR A 39 -13.34 -14.01 5.28
C THR A 39 -13.50 -12.50 5.20
N GLN A 40 -14.12 -12.01 4.11
CA GLN A 40 -14.43 -10.59 3.97
C GLN A 40 -15.39 -10.07 5.05
N ALA A 41 -16.23 -10.94 5.63
CA ALA A 41 -17.12 -10.53 6.71
C ALA A 41 -16.35 -10.19 8.00
N GLU A 42 -15.20 -10.85 8.24
CA GLU A 42 -14.36 -10.60 9.41
C GLU A 42 -13.61 -9.26 9.34
N THR A 43 -13.48 -8.66 8.15
CA THR A 43 -12.87 -7.33 7.98
C THR A 43 -13.85 -6.18 8.23
N ILE A 44 -15.14 -6.46 8.44
CA ILE A 44 -16.14 -5.39 8.66
C ILE A 44 -15.79 -4.59 9.91
N GLY A 45 -15.68 -3.27 9.76
CA GLY A 45 -15.30 -2.35 10.83
C GLY A 45 -13.79 -2.17 11.02
N TYR A 46 -12.97 -2.96 10.33
CA TYR A 46 -11.52 -2.81 10.29
C TYR A 46 -11.09 -2.50 8.87
N THR A 47 -10.95 -1.21 8.56
CA THR A 47 -10.42 -0.74 7.27
C THR A 47 -9.22 0.18 7.50
N LEU A 48 -8.42 0.36 6.45
CA LEU A 48 -7.39 1.40 6.35
C LEU A 48 -7.90 2.61 5.53
N ASP A 49 -9.02 2.44 4.82
CA ASP A 49 -9.70 3.50 4.08
C ASP A 49 -10.17 4.58 5.07
N GLY A 50 -9.98 5.85 4.71
CA GLY A 50 -10.32 6.96 5.60
C GLY A 50 -9.33 7.18 6.74
N HIS A 51 -8.32 6.31 6.89
CA HIS A 51 -7.25 6.42 7.87
C HIS A 51 -5.93 6.84 7.23
N LEU A 52 -5.50 6.13 6.18
CA LEU A 52 -4.26 6.44 5.46
C LEU A 52 -4.49 7.52 4.40
N GLU A 53 -5.68 7.48 3.77
CA GLU A 53 -6.10 8.40 2.73
C GLU A 53 -7.59 8.71 2.83
N ARG A 54 -8.01 9.84 2.25
CA ARG A 54 -9.42 10.14 1.92
C ARG A 54 -9.50 10.74 0.53
N ASN A 55 -10.12 10.03 -0.42
CA ASN A 55 -10.20 10.44 -1.82
C ASN A 55 -8.80 10.72 -2.41
N ALA A 56 -7.84 9.84 -2.14
CA ALA A 56 -6.43 9.97 -2.51
C ALA A 56 -5.67 11.14 -1.83
N MET A 57 -6.26 11.79 -0.82
CA MET A 57 -5.54 12.74 0.02
C MET A 57 -4.93 12.02 1.23
N LEU A 58 -3.60 12.03 1.33
CA LEU A 58 -2.81 11.22 2.27
C LEU A 58 -2.67 11.90 3.63
N PHE A 59 -2.62 11.08 4.68
CA PHE A 59 -2.35 11.50 6.06
C PHE A 59 -1.00 11.00 6.55
N GLN A 60 -0.42 11.62 7.59
CA GLN A 60 0.93 11.32 8.09
C GLN A 60 1.21 9.83 8.33
N VAL A 61 0.20 9.03 8.69
CA VAL A 61 0.32 7.58 8.86
C VAL A 61 0.63 6.80 7.56
N ALA A 62 0.38 7.35 6.38
CA ALA A 62 0.49 6.64 5.10
C ALA A 62 1.91 6.15 4.78
N PRO A 63 2.97 6.98 4.86
CA PRO A 63 4.35 6.50 4.63
C PRO A 63 4.77 5.39 5.58
N TYR A 64 4.29 5.40 6.82
CA TYR A 64 4.59 4.37 7.83
C TYR A 64 3.83 3.07 7.58
N ALA A 65 2.61 3.16 7.05
CA ALA A 65 1.80 2.00 6.68
C ALA A 65 2.32 1.31 5.40
N THR A 66 2.95 2.05 4.50
CA THR A 66 3.49 1.53 3.24
C THR A 66 4.43 0.32 3.42
N PRO A 67 5.51 0.37 4.24
CA PRO A 67 6.37 -0.79 4.46
C PRO A 67 5.66 -1.95 5.17
N VAL A 68 4.66 -1.68 6.02
CA VAL A 68 3.82 -2.72 6.63
C VAL A 68 3.05 -3.49 5.56
N ILE A 69 2.48 -2.79 4.59
CA ILE A 69 1.76 -3.41 3.47
C ILE A 69 2.72 -4.26 2.61
N LEU A 70 3.91 -3.75 2.30
CA LEU A 70 4.92 -4.52 1.55
C LEU A 70 5.35 -5.79 2.30
N ALA A 71 5.57 -5.67 3.61
CA ALA A 71 5.89 -6.82 4.44
C ALA A 71 4.75 -7.86 4.47
N ALA A 72 3.49 -7.41 4.50
CA ALA A 72 2.34 -8.30 4.42
C ALA A 72 2.21 -8.98 3.05
N LEU A 73 2.43 -8.27 1.95
CA LEU A 73 2.38 -8.82 0.58
C LEU A 73 3.42 -9.91 0.33
N ALA A 74 4.51 -9.93 1.11
CA ALA A 74 5.52 -10.99 1.08
C ALA A 74 5.01 -12.32 1.69
N GLU A 75 3.93 -12.30 2.47
CA GLU A 75 3.32 -13.49 3.08
C GLU A 75 2.27 -14.14 2.16
N ASP A 76 1.77 -15.31 2.57
CA ASP A 76 0.62 -15.94 1.93
C ASP A 76 -0.66 -15.28 2.47
N LEU A 77 -1.44 -14.68 1.56
CA LEU A 77 -2.61 -13.88 1.90
C LEU A 77 -3.81 -14.35 1.08
N PRO A 78 -5.02 -14.36 1.66
CA PRO A 78 -6.24 -14.53 0.88
C PRO A 78 -6.29 -13.53 -0.28
N PRO A 79 -6.80 -13.92 -1.47
CA PRO A 79 -6.85 -13.04 -2.63
C PRO A 79 -7.52 -11.69 -2.37
N PHE A 80 -8.60 -11.67 -1.58
CA PHE A 80 -9.32 -10.43 -1.25
C PHE A 80 -8.46 -9.46 -0.42
N THR A 81 -7.70 -9.96 0.56
CA THR A 81 -6.79 -9.16 1.38
C THR A 81 -5.66 -8.63 0.50
N ARG A 82 -5.08 -9.48 -0.35
CA ARG A 82 -4.01 -9.08 -1.27
C ARG A 82 -4.44 -7.96 -2.21
N SER A 83 -5.59 -8.10 -2.88
CA SER A 83 -6.14 -7.05 -3.76
C SER A 83 -6.47 -5.77 -3.01
N HIS A 84 -7.03 -5.86 -1.80
CA HIS A 84 -7.30 -4.67 -0.98
C HIS A 84 -6.02 -3.91 -0.63
N LEU A 85 -4.96 -4.62 -0.21
CA LEU A 85 -3.66 -4.01 0.08
C LEU A 85 -3.00 -3.37 -1.15
N LEU A 86 -3.11 -4.00 -2.32
CA LEU A 86 -2.62 -3.41 -3.57
C LEU A 86 -3.39 -2.14 -3.95
N ASN A 87 -4.72 -2.14 -3.79
CA ASN A 87 -5.52 -0.95 -4.04
C ASN A 87 -5.15 0.21 -3.08
N ILE A 88 -4.87 -0.09 -1.81
CA ILE A 88 -4.37 0.90 -0.87
C ILE A 88 -3.02 1.44 -1.35
N LEU A 89 -2.04 0.57 -1.66
CA LEU A 89 -0.74 1.03 -2.17
C LEU A 89 -0.89 1.91 -3.41
N TRP A 90 -1.81 1.58 -4.31
CA TRP A 90 -2.12 2.42 -5.47
C TRP A 90 -2.55 3.83 -5.05
N TYR A 91 -3.47 3.98 -4.09
CA TYR A 91 -3.79 5.31 -3.54
C TYR A 91 -2.59 6.00 -2.90
N LEU A 92 -1.75 5.27 -2.16
CA LEU A 92 -0.60 5.86 -1.46
C LEU A 92 0.47 6.41 -2.43
N VAL A 93 0.63 5.79 -3.61
CA VAL A 93 1.63 6.24 -4.59
C VAL A 93 1.08 7.22 -5.62
N THR A 94 -0.24 7.26 -5.82
CA THR A 94 -0.90 8.18 -6.78
C THR A 94 -1.49 9.43 -6.13
N GLY A 95 -1.72 9.39 -4.82
CA GLY A 95 -2.29 10.48 -4.04
C GLY A 95 -1.33 11.65 -3.82
N GLU A 96 -1.77 12.58 -2.98
CA GLU A 96 -1.04 13.77 -2.55
C GLU A 96 -1.31 14.03 -1.06
N SER A 97 -0.42 14.69 -0.33
CA SER A 97 -0.69 15.11 1.06
C SER A 97 -2.02 15.87 1.19
N HIS A 98 -2.85 15.51 2.17
CA HIS A 98 -4.02 16.28 2.55
C HIS A 98 -3.62 17.72 2.95
N GLU A 99 -4.47 18.72 2.67
CA GLU A 99 -4.17 20.14 2.93
C GLU A 99 -3.76 20.40 4.39
N THR A 100 -4.44 19.75 5.34
CA THR A 100 -4.14 19.85 6.78
C THR A 100 -2.78 19.27 7.15
N GLU A 101 -2.27 18.30 6.38
CA GLU A 101 -0.93 17.75 6.58
C GLU A 101 0.12 18.71 6.03
N VAL A 102 -0.14 19.31 4.87
CA VAL A 102 0.71 20.36 4.30
C VAL A 102 0.84 21.53 5.29
N GLU A 103 -0.28 21.99 5.85
CA GLU A 103 -0.31 23.05 6.88
C GLU A 103 0.43 22.64 8.16
N ALA A 104 0.39 21.36 8.52
CA ALA A 104 1.12 20.80 9.66
C ALA A 104 2.61 20.56 9.40
N GLY A 105 3.10 20.85 8.18
CA GLY A 105 4.52 20.71 7.81
C GLY A 105 4.89 19.35 7.24
N PHE A 106 3.92 18.57 6.75
CA PHE A 106 4.11 17.27 6.10
C PHE A 106 3.67 17.27 4.62
N PRO A 107 4.30 18.09 3.75
CA PRO A 107 4.06 18.03 2.32
C PRO A 107 4.73 16.80 1.69
N GLY A 108 4.19 16.31 0.59
CA GLY A 108 4.87 15.31 -0.23
C GLY A 108 4.85 13.87 0.32
N LEU A 109 3.83 13.51 1.10
CA LEU A 109 3.71 12.16 1.69
C LEU A 109 3.69 11.07 0.62
N GLU A 110 3.19 11.37 -0.57
CA GLU A 110 3.20 10.44 -1.71
C GLU A 110 4.62 10.11 -2.18
N MET A 111 5.57 11.06 -2.07
CA MET A 111 6.97 10.80 -2.41
C MET A 111 7.62 9.84 -1.40
N GLU A 112 7.29 9.98 -0.11
CA GLU A 112 7.75 9.05 0.92
C GLU A 112 7.16 7.65 0.70
N CYS A 113 5.87 7.55 0.36
CA CYS A 113 5.23 6.28 0.00
C CYS A 113 5.88 5.65 -1.23
N ARG A 114 6.13 6.44 -2.30
CA ARG A 114 6.83 5.96 -3.51
C ARG A 114 8.22 5.45 -3.21
N SER A 115 8.98 6.16 -2.36
CA SER A 115 10.32 5.74 -1.94
C SER A 115 10.26 4.40 -1.20
N ALA A 116 9.32 4.23 -0.28
CA ALA A 116 9.14 2.97 0.45
C ALA A 116 8.74 1.81 -0.49
N VAL A 117 7.85 2.04 -1.45
CA VAL A 117 7.51 1.02 -2.47
C VAL A 117 8.70 0.66 -3.35
N ALA A 118 9.53 1.64 -3.72
CA ALA A 118 10.73 1.39 -4.52
C ALA A 118 11.74 0.46 -3.81
N GLU A 119 11.82 0.49 -2.48
CA GLU A 119 12.63 -0.47 -1.71
C GLU A 119 12.10 -1.92 -1.84
N GLY A 120 10.79 -2.09 -2.03
CA GLY A 120 10.10 -3.37 -2.21
C GLY A 120 9.76 -3.72 -3.67
N ILE A 121 10.34 -3.03 -4.67
CA ILE A 121 9.85 -3.03 -6.06
C ILE A 121 9.63 -4.41 -6.68
N TRP A 122 10.46 -5.41 -6.35
CA TRP A 122 10.33 -6.76 -6.89
C TRP A 122 9.10 -7.51 -6.39
N LEU A 123 8.55 -7.15 -5.23
CA LEU A 123 7.25 -7.63 -4.78
C LEU A 123 6.16 -7.14 -5.71
N ILE A 124 6.20 -5.87 -6.12
CA ILE A 124 5.20 -5.32 -7.05
C ILE A 124 5.32 -5.96 -8.43
N TYR A 125 6.54 -6.20 -8.93
CA TYR A 125 6.73 -6.96 -10.18
C TYR A 125 6.21 -8.40 -10.11
N LYS A 126 6.33 -9.06 -8.95
CA LYS A 126 5.74 -10.39 -8.73
C LYS A 126 4.21 -10.32 -8.84
N GLU A 127 3.59 -9.31 -8.24
CA GLU A 127 2.14 -9.08 -8.35
C GLU A 127 1.73 -8.79 -9.79
N ALA A 128 2.48 -7.95 -10.52
CA ALA A 128 2.23 -7.67 -11.93
C ALA A 128 2.25 -8.95 -12.79
N ALA A 129 3.14 -9.90 -12.47
CA ALA A 129 3.33 -11.12 -13.25
C ALA A 129 2.36 -12.26 -12.89
N SER A 130 1.82 -12.30 -11.67
CA SER A 130 1.12 -13.49 -11.15
C SER A 130 -0.09 -13.22 -10.25
N GLY A 131 -0.32 -11.96 -9.86
CA GLY A 131 -1.42 -11.52 -9.03
C GLY A 131 -2.32 -10.52 -9.77
N ASP A 132 -2.61 -9.40 -9.11
CA ASP A 132 -3.39 -8.31 -9.68
C ASP A 132 -2.53 -7.47 -10.64
N GLY A 133 -2.50 -7.93 -11.91
CA GLY A 133 -1.59 -7.42 -12.92
C GLY A 133 -1.76 -5.94 -13.25
N GLU A 134 -3.00 -5.46 -13.29
CA GLU A 134 -3.34 -4.09 -13.70
C GLU A 134 -2.93 -3.11 -12.60
N THR A 135 -3.44 -3.28 -11.37
CA THR A 135 -3.10 -2.41 -10.24
C THR A 135 -1.61 -2.39 -9.95
N ALA A 136 -0.93 -3.53 -10.05
CA ALA A 136 0.52 -3.58 -9.84
C ALA A 136 1.32 -2.83 -10.92
N LEU A 137 0.88 -2.85 -12.19
CA LEU A 137 1.51 -2.07 -13.25
C LEU A 137 1.29 -0.56 -13.04
N ASP A 138 0.10 -0.15 -12.59
CA ASP A 138 -0.18 1.24 -12.25
C ASP A 138 0.71 1.71 -11.10
N ILE A 139 0.91 0.89 -10.04
CA ILE A 139 1.84 1.22 -8.95
C ILE A 139 3.28 1.39 -9.49
N LEU A 140 3.74 0.50 -10.36
CA LEU A 140 5.09 0.55 -10.94
C LEU A 140 5.33 1.81 -11.77
N GLU A 141 4.31 2.35 -12.45
CA GLU A 141 4.43 3.59 -13.22
C GLU A 141 4.86 4.79 -12.37
N PHE A 142 4.45 4.83 -11.09
CA PHE A 142 4.79 5.92 -10.17
C PHE A 142 6.03 5.65 -9.31
N THR A 143 6.49 4.40 -9.24
CA THR A 143 7.50 3.97 -8.24
C THR A 143 8.79 3.43 -8.85
N ASP A 144 8.76 2.92 -10.08
CA ASP A 144 9.97 2.43 -10.73
C ASP A 144 10.74 3.55 -11.43
N SER A 145 11.91 3.89 -10.91
CA SER A 145 12.83 4.83 -11.57
C SER A 145 13.48 4.27 -12.86
N ASP A 146 13.49 2.94 -13.04
CA ASP A 146 14.03 2.26 -14.22
C ASP A 146 12.92 2.04 -15.26
N SER A 147 12.69 3.06 -16.08
CA SER A 147 11.66 3.03 -17.13
C SER A 147 11.91 1.93 -18.17
N VAL A 148 13.17 1.54 -18.40
CA VAL A 148 13.50 0.46 -19.34
C VAL A 148 13.02 -0.88 -18.81
N ARG A 149 13.27 -1.18 -17.53
CA ARG A 149 12.75 -2.38 -16.87
C ARG A 149 11.22 -2.40 -16.87
N PHE A 150 10.59 -1.29 -16.47
CA PHE A 150 9.14 -1.18 -16.43
C PHE A 150 8.51 -1.50 -17.79
N GLU A 151 8.98 -0.87 -18.86
CA GLU A 151 8.43 -1.10 -20.19
C GLU A 151 8.68 -2.51 -20.73
N HIS A 152 9.83 -3.09 -20.40
CA HIS A 152 10.11 -4.48 -20.75
C HIS A 152 9.10 -5.44 -20.08
N PHE A 153 8.84 -5.27 -18.79
CA PHE A 153 7.86 -6.07 -18.06
C PHE A 153 6.44 -5.84 -18.56
N ARG A 154 6.00 -4.57 -18.67
CA ARG A 154 4.67 -4.18 -19.12
C ARG A 154 4.33 -4.76 -20.49
N SER A 155 5.26 -4.67 -21.45
CA SER A 155 5.09 -5.22 -22.80
C SER A 155 5.05 -6.75 -22.82
N THR A 156 5.78 -7.41 -21.91
CA THR A 156 5.83 -8.87 -21.82
C THR A 156 4.57 -9.44 -21.19
N ILE A 157 4.08 -8.80 -20.12
CA ILE A 157 2.83 -9.17 -19.43
C ILE A 157 1.63 -8.94 -20.37
N SER A 158 1.52 -7.77 -21.00
CA SER A 158 0.45 -7.45 -21.96
C SER A 158 0.33 -8.47 -23.10
N ARG A 159 1.46 -8.97 -23.63
CA ARG A 159 1.48 -10.00 -24.68
C ARG A 159 0.90 -11.34 -24.20
N ARG A 160 1.16 -11.72 -22.94
CA ARG A 160 0.62 -12.96 -22.35
C ARG A 160 -0.90 -12.90 -22.18
N PHE A 161 -1.45 -11.75 -21.83
CA PHE A 161 -2.90 -11.57 -21.72
C PHE A 161 -3.60 -11.60 -23.08
N LYS A 162 -3.02 -10.98 -24.11
CA LYS A 162 -3.58 -11.00 -25.49
C LYS A 162 -3.54 -12.38 -26.15
N GLY A 163 -2.58 -13.24 -25.79
CA GLY A 163 -2.45 -14.59 -26.35
C GLY A 163 -3.36 -15.65 -25.72
N LYS A 164 -4.13 -15.30 -24.68
CA LYS A 164 -5.09 -16.20 -24.00
C LYS A 164 -6.56 -15.88 -24.31
N ALA A 165 -6.81 -14.86 -25.13
CA ALA A 165 -8.14 -14.45 -25.57
C ALA A 165 -8.54 -15.14 -26.89
#